data_AF-A0A6L6HU09-F1
#
_entry.id   AF-A0A6L6HU09-F1
#
_cell.length_a   1.000
_cell.length_b   1.000
_cell.length_c   1.000
_cell.angle_alpha   90.00
_cell.angle_beta   90.00
_cell.angle_gamma   90.00
#
_symmetry.space_group_name_H-M   'P 1'
#
loop_
_entity.id
_entity.type
_entity.pdbx_description
1 polymer ?
#
loop_
_entity_poly.entity_id
_entity_poly.type
_entity_poly.pdbx_seq_one_letter_code
_entity_poly.pdbx_strand_id
1 'polypeptide(L)'
;MAIDYRKGTNLADFLTGSRDRDLILGLGGNDSLLGDGDVQRGDGDKADLQGAADALFGGQGDDWIWGDGRVVAGEYNAMSIINGGHDLLQGEAGNDTLYGDGTAETGAYAGTTGIRGGRDLLHAGLGDDALFGDGFVTGGALIRDAWIEGGADTLLAGEGNDILYGDGLVAAGRCTLIGGADLLDGGKGRDSLYGDGIVNPSIYTSGEMAGGSDTMQGGAGDDELHGDGGISTFRASARLTGGNDRMWGGDGHDLLSGDGWGYGAFVDITGGDDHLDAGTGNDTILGDGNAGAAPGSSQGSASLTGGQDTIIAGTGADSVMGDGISATNGYSTLVGGSDHIDGGSGNDTLHGDGSTVALSVNSLAGGDDTILGGGGNDMIYGDGTVESGYWAGTRNDLTGGDDRITGGRGDDVLWGDGAGIADTVAIITGGADSFVFGKGSGRDRIMDFRSGDGDAIRLAVPGLTWSDLDTNRNGRLDDGDRFISLVDGDTRIDHGAASRTDDPGKDVVVVADVTDLTASDVLFV
;
A
#
# COMPACT_ATOMS: atom_id res chain seq x y z
N MET A 1 35.88 -2.33 -23.48
CA MET A 1 36.73 -3.51 -23.25
C MET A 1 36.11 -4.70 -23.98
N ALA A 2 36.84 -5.81 -24.16
CA ALA A 2 36.27 -7.03 -24.73
C ALA A 2 35.17 -7.57 -23.80
N ILE A 3 34.17 -8.23 -24.38
CA ILE A 3 33.14 -8.97 -23.63
C ILE A 3 33.58 -10.43 -23.68
N ASP A 4 33.64 -11.09 -22.53
CA ASP A 4 33.95 -12.51 -22.45
C ASP A 4 32.68 -13.33 -22.75
N TYR A 5 32.80 -14.35 -23.60
CA TYR A 5 31.64 -15.08 -24.14
C TYR A 5 31.64 -16.53 -23.68
N ARG A 6 30.52 -16.98 -23.11
CA ARG A 6 30.29 -18.36 -22.68
C ARG A 6 28.94 -18.88 -23.16
N LYS A 7 28.89 -20.17 -23.49
CA LYS A 7 27.71 -20.82 -24.04
C LYS A 7 27.60 -22.25 -23.52
N GLY A 8 26.43 -22.59 -23.00
CA GLY A 8 26.00 -23.91 -22.55
C GLY A 8 25.52 -24.80 -23.68
N THR A 9 24.66 -25.74 -23.31
CA THR A 9 24.13 -26.85 -24.08
C THR A 9 22.61 -26.92 -23.91
N ASN A 10 21.95 -27.94 -24.45
CA ASN A 10 20.51 -28.13 -24.23
C ASN A 10 20.25 -29.10 -23.05
N LEU A 11 21.16 -29.13 -22.08
CA LEU A 11 21.07 -29.87 -20.81
C LEU A 11 21.46 -28.90 -19.70
N ALA A 12 21.05 -29.23 -18.47
CA ALA A 12 21.44 -28.47 -17.28
C ALA A 12 22.96 -28.21 -17.20
N ASP A 13 23.32 -26.93 -17.19
CA ASP A 13 24.68 -26.42 -17.19
C ASP A 13 24.95 -25.56 -15.94
N PHE A 14 26.23 -25.49 -15.58
CA PHE A 14 26.72 -24.57 -14.56
C PHE A 14 27.79 -23.68 -15.20
N LEU A 15 27.45 -22.41 -15.44
CA LEU A 15 28.28 -21.45 -16.14
C LEU A 15 28.65 -20.32 -15.18
N THR A 16 29.92 -19.94 -15.20
CA THR A 16 30.46 -18.84 -14.40
C THR A 16 31.20 -17.92 -15.34
N GLY A 17 31.04 -16.61 -15.30
CA GLY A 17 31.80 -15.64 -16.09
C GLY A 17 33.15 -15.29 -15.45
N SER A 18 33.60 -14.07 -15.66
CA SER A 18 34.95 -13.57 -15.35
C SER A 18 34.91 -12.58 -14.17
N ARG A 19 35.67 -11.49 -14.23
CA ARG A 19 35.56 -10.33 -13.30
C ARG A 19 35.40 -9.02 -14.08
N ASP A 20 35.17 -9.18 -15.37
CA ASP A 20 34.97 -8.17 -16.39
C ASP A 20 33.62 -8.51 -17.04
N ARG A 21 33.12 -7.66 -17.92
CA ARG A 21 31.81 -7.88 -18.54
C ARG A 21 31.72 -9.17 -19.36
N ASP A 22 30.75 -10.00 -19.07
CA ASP A 22 30.48 -11.30 -19.69
C ASP A 22 29.15 -11.32 -20.46
N LEU A 23 29.07 -12.25 -21.43
CA LEU A 23 27.85 -12.70 -22.09
C LEU A 23 27.75 -14.21 -21.93
N ILE A 24 26.74 -14.67 -21.21
CA ILE A 24 26.53 -16.09 -20.87
C ILE A 24 25.18 -16.55 -21.42
N LEU A 25 25.18 -17.66 -22.16
CA LEU A 25 23.96 -18.29 -22.69
C LEU A 25 23.83 -19.71 -22.15
N GLY A 26 22.77 -20.02 -21.40
CA GLY A 26 22.41 -21.36 -20.90
C GLY A 26 21.89 -22.27 -22.02
N LEU A 27 20.89 -21.79 -22.75
CA LEU A 27 20.12 -22.40 -23.85
C LEU A 27 18.98 -23.29 -23.39
N GLY A 28 19.23 -24.41 -22.72
CA GLY A 28 18.12 -25.14 -22.14
C GLY A 28 18.50 -26.35 -21.31
N GLY A 29 17.53 -26.91 -20.61
CA GLY A 29 17.79 -27.57 -19.34
C GLY A 29 17.81 -26.53 -18.21
N ASN A 30 17.79 -27.01 -16.98
CA ASN A 30 17.76 -26.15 -15.79
C ASN A 30 19.19 -25.72 -15.44
N ASP A 31 19.52 -24.49 -15.79
CA ASP A 31 20.86 -23.94 -15.77
C ASP A 31 21.14 -23.13 -14.50
N SER A 32 22.43 -22.94 -14.20
CA SER A 32 22.91 -22.05 -13.14
C SER A 32 23.98 -21.14 -13.69
N LEU A 33 23.67 -19.85 -13.78
CA LEU A 33 24.50 -18.84 -14.43
C LEU A 33 24.97 -17.81 -13.39
N LEU A 34 26.28 -17.58 -13.32
CA LEU A 34 26.92 -16.59 -12.45
C LEU A 34 27.76 -15.65 -13.31
N GLY A 35 27.57 -14.34 -13.28
CA GLY A 35 28.36 -13.40 -14.07
C GLY A 35 29.81 -13.28 -13.59
N ASP A 36 30.06 -12.85 -12.36
CA ASP A 36 31.40 -12.70 -11.79
C ASP A 36 31.86 -13.88 -10.91
N GLY A 37 30.96 -14.83 -10.71
CA GLY A 37 31.22 -16.05 -9.96
C GLY A 37 31.40 -15.85 -8.46
N ASP A 38 31.67 -16.97 -7.79
CA ASP A 38 31.60 -16.98 -6.32
C ASP A 38 32.87 -16.51 -5.62
N VAL A 39 32.70 -15.98 -4.41
CA VAL A 39 33.78 -15.71 -3.45
C VAL A 39 33.47 -16.41 -2.13
N GLN A 40 34.25 -17.42 -1.78
CA GLN A 40 34.10 -18.13 -0.49
C GLN A 40 35.33 -17.99 0.39
N ARG A 41 35.15 -17.51 1.63
CA ARG A 41 36.19 -17.44 2.66
C ARG A 41 35.71 -17.99 4.00
N GLY A 42 36.57 -18.74 4.68
CA GLY A 42 36.28 -19.33 6.01
C GLY A 42 37.28 -18.93 7.09
N ASP A 43 38.21 -18.01 6.80
CA ASP A 43 39.30 -17.57 7.66
C ASP A 43 38.93 -16.42 8.61
N GLY A 44 37.70 -15.91 8.51
CA GLY A 44 37.22 -14.75 9.26
C GLY A 44 37.56 -13.41 8.60
N ASP A 45 38.17 -13.41 7.41
CA ASP A 45 38.45 -12.19 6.64
C ASP A 45 37.25 -11.76 5.78
N LYS A 46 37.34 -10.56 5.19
CA LYS A 46 36.37 -10.03 4.24
C LYS A 46 36.38 -10.85 2.94
N ALA A 47 35.24 -11.43 2.57
CA ALA A 47 34.88 -11.85 1.23
C ALA A 47 34.18 -10.67 0.53
N ASP A 48 34.69 -10.29 -0.64
CA ASP A 48 34.27 -9.09 -1.37
C ASP A 48 34.15 -9.44 -2.85
N LEU A 49 33.01 -9.09 -3.44
CA LEU A 49 32.74 -9.18 -4.87
C LEU A 49 32.48 -7.77 -5.39
N GLN A 50 33.17 -7.43 -6.47
CA GLN A 50 32.86 -6.25 -7.27
C GLN A 50 32.28 -6.79 -8.57
N GLY A 51 31.01 -6.51 -8.77
CA GLY A 51 30.24 -6.85 -9.94
C GLY A 51 30.66 -6.08 -11.18
N ALA A 52 30.52 -6.71 -12.33
CA ALA A 52 30.65 -6.11 -13.65
C ALA A 52 29.32 -6.21 -14.39
N ALA A 53 29.03 -5.22 -15.24
CA ALA A 53 27.80 -5.21 -16.04
C ALA A 53 27.74 -6.38 -17.06
N ASP A 54 27.01 -7.42 -16.72
CA ASP A 54 26.95 -8.70 -17.42
C ASP A 54 25.61 -8.91 -18.16
N ALA A 55 25.60 -9.87 -19.09
CA ALA A 55 24.38 -10.27 -19.80
C ALA A 55 24.21 -11.79 -19.78
N LEU A 56 23.19 -12.27 -19.08
CA LEU A 56 22.94 -13.69 -18.82
C LEU A 56 21.57 -14.10 -19.35
N PHE A 57 21.52 -15.21 -20.09
CA PHE A 57 20.29 -15.72 -20.71
C PHE A 57 20.13 -17.20 -20.34
N GLY A 58 19.09 -17.55 -19.59
CA GLY A 58 18.75 -18.91 -19.16
C GLY A 58 18.36 -19.80 -20.34
N GLY A 59 17.20 -19.52 -20.94
CA GLY A 59 16.68 -20.24 -22.08
C GLY A 59 15.50 -21.12 -21.68
N GLN A 60 15.51 -22.39 -22.08
CA GLN A 60 14.42 -23.31 -21.73
C GLN A 60 14.75 -24.11 -20.48
N GLY A 61 14.00 -23.96 -19.40
CA GLY A 61 14.22 -24.72 -18.18
C GLY A 61 13.87 -23.87 -16.97
N ASP A 62 13.97 -24.46 -15.79
CA ASP A 62 13.87 -23.68 -14.55
C ASP A 62 15.29 -23.27 -14.16
N ASP A 63 15.65 -22.03 -14.49
CA ASP A 63 17.02 -21.52 -14.44
C ASP A 63 17.27 -20.66 -13.20
N TRP A 64 18.52 -20.66 -12.75
CA TRP A 64 19.00 -19.82 -11.65
C TRP A 64 20.07 -18.87 -12.17
N ILE A 65 19.81 -17.57 -12.11
CA ILE A 65 20.64 -16.55 -12.71
C ILE A 65 21.04 -15.53 -11.64
N TRP A 66 22.35 -15.31 -11.49
CA TRP A 66 22.91 -14.24 -10.66
C TRP A 66 23.75 -13.33 -11.58
N GLY A 67 23.37 -12.06 -11.71
CA GLY A 67 24.10 -11.13 -12.56
C GLY A 67 25.56 -10.98 -12.17
N ASP A 68 25.85 -10.99 -10.87
CA ASP A 68 27.20 -11.11 -10.32
C ASP A 68 27.48 -12.54 -9.84
N GLY A 69 27.09 -12.86 -8.60
CA GLY A 69 27.47 -14.13 -7.99
C GLY A 69 27.26 -14.18 -6.48
N ARG A 70 27.89 -15.20 -5.87
CA ARG A 70 27.61 -15.53 -4.46
C ARG A 70 28.84 -15.31 -3.60
N VAL A 71 28.64 -14.62 -2.48
CA VAL A 71 29.69 -14.31 -1.51
C VAL A 71 29.36 -14.97 -0.19
N VAL A 72 30.22 -15.89 0.25
CA VAL A 72 30.07 -16.59 1.53
C VAL A 72 31.29 -16.33 2.38
N ALA A 73 31.10 -15.72 3.55
CA ALA A 73 32.14 -15.56 4.55
C ALA A 73 31.84 -16.39 5.81
N GLY A 74 32.89 -16.79 6.52
CA GLY A 74 32.78 -17.61 7.73
C GLY A 74 32.20 -16.88 8.94
N GLU A 75 32.59 -17.33 10.13
CA GLU A 75 32.16 -16.79 11.40
C GLU A 75 33.11 -15.68 11.91
N TYR A 76 32.76 -15.04 13.03
CA TYR A 76 33.66 -14.19 13.84
C TYR A 76 34.29 -12.99 13.11
N ASN A 77 33.60 -11.85 13.10
CA ASN A 77 34.01 -10.61 12.42
C ASN A 77 34.19 -10.72 10.89
N ALA A 78 33.92 -11.88 10.29
CA ALA A 78 33.89 -12.05 8.85
C ALA A 78 32.94 -11.04 8.20
N MET A 79 33.24 -10.69 6.96
CA MET A 79 32.40 -9.80 6.17
C MET A 79 32.13 -10.42 4.82
N SER A 80 30.89 -10.39 4.36
CA SER A 80 30.49 -10.82 3.01
C SER A 80 29.81 -9.63 2.33
N ILE A 81 30.47 -9.04 1.33
CA ILE A 81 30.00 -7.83 0.66
C ILE A 81 29.98 -8.05 -0.85
N ILE A 82 28.88 -7.64 -1.49
CA ILE A 82 28.76 -7.46 -2.94
C ILE A 82 28.61 -5.96 -3.21
N ASN A 83 29.29 -5.47 -4.24
CA ASN A 83 28.95 -4.18 -4.85
C ASN A 83 28.59 -4.51 -6.29
N GLY A 84 27.30 -4.37 -6.57
CA GLY A 84 26.58 -4.86 -7.72
C GLY A 84 27.07 -4.38 -9.07
N GLY A 85 26.74 -5.19 -10.07
CA GLY A 85 26.87 -4.92 -11.49
C GLY A 85 25.79 -3.98 -11.99
N HIS A 86 25.57 -3.97 -13.30
CA HIS A 86 24.42 -3.30 -13.92
C HIS A 86 24.01 -4.25 -15.04
N ASP A 87 23.17 -5.20 -14.70
CA ASP A 87 23.11 -6.49 -15.38
C ASP A 87 21.85 -6.63 -16.22
N LEU A 88 21.95 -7.46 -17.26
CA LEU A 88 20.83 -7.84 -18.10
C LEU A 88 20.59 -9.33 -17.95
N LEU A 89 19.48 -9.70 -17.32
CA LEU A 89 19.12 -11.08 -17.07
C LEU A 89 17.85 -11.44 -17.83
N GLN A 90 17.85 -12.62 -18.45
CA GLN A 90 16.67 -13.15 -19.14
C GLN A 90 16.45 -14.62 -18.84
N GLY A 91 15.27 -14.98 -18.33
CA GLY A 91 14.86 -16.37 -18.05
C GLY A 91 14.46 -17.13 -19.31
N GLU A 92 13.54 -16.56 -20.10
CA GLU A 92 12.81 -17.13 -21.23
C GLU A 92 11.63 -18.05 -20.85
N ALA A 93 11.84 -19.35 -20.65
CA ALA A 93 10.72 -20.27 -20.46
C ALA A 93 11.01 -21.35 -19.42
N GLY A 94 10.11 -21.47 -18.45
CA GLY A 94 10.25 -22.30 -17.26
C GLY A 94 10.14 -21.42 -16.02
N ASN A 95 10.24 -22.01 -14.84
CA ASN A 95 10.07 -21.25 -13.60
C ASN A 95 11.45 -20.79 -13.10
N ASP A 96 11.81 -19.57 -13.45
CA ASP A 96 13.15 -19.02 -13.29
C ASP A 96 13.33 -18.25 -11.99
N THR A 97 14.57 -18.15 -11.52
CA THR A 97 14.95 -17.30 -10.39
C THR A 97 16.11 -16.40 -10.80
N LEU A 98 15.87 -15.09 -10.81
CA LEU A 98 16.82 -14.07 -11.24
C LEU A 98 17.17 -13.16 -10.06
N TYR A 99 18.46 -13.02 -9.78
CA TYR A 99 19.02 -12.03 -8.87
C TYR A 99 19.86 -11.05 -9.69
N GLY A 100 19.47 -9.78 -9.78
CA GLY A 100 20.19 -8.78 -10.58
C GLY A 100 21.65 -8.71 -10.20
N ASP A 101 21.95 -8.74 -8.90
CA ASP A 101 23.30 -8.93 -8.39
C ASP A 101 23.55 -10.38 -7.95
N GLY A 102 23.16 -10.71 -6.72
CA GLY A 102 23.82 -11.81 -6.04
C GLY A 102 23.30 -12.18 -4.67
N THR A 103 24.02 -13.08 -4.02
CA THR A 103 23.70 -13.49 -2.64
C THR A 103 24.90 -13.33 -1.73
N ALA A 104 24.70 -12.69 -0.58
CA ALA A 104 25.74 -12.53 0.42
C ALA A 104 25.35 -13.29 1.70
N GLU A 105 26.22 -14.17 2.18
CA GLU A 105 26.02 -14.98 3.38
C GLU A 105 27.18 -14.83 4.37
N THR A 106 26.87 -14.76 5.67
CA THR A 106 27.86 -14.94 6.75
C THR A 106 27.43 -15.92 7.82
N GLY A 107 28.41 -16.49 8.54
CA GLY A 107 28.18 -17.35 9.69
C GLY A 107 27.80 -16.61 10.98
N ALA A 108 27.75 -17.34 12.09
CA ALA A 108 27.48 -16.76 13.41
C ALA A 108 28.57 -15.76 13.85
N TYR A 109 28.16 -14.72 14.59
CA TYR A 109 29.06 -13.70 15.16
C TYR A 109 29.90 -12.94 14.12
N ALA A 110 29.49 -12.95 12.85
CA ALA A 110 30.16 -12.19 11.80
C ALA A 110 30.00 -10.68 12.00
N GLY A 111 30.83 -9.93 11.29
CA GLY A 111 30.83 -8.47 11.32
C GLY A 111 29.63 -7.92 10.55
N THR A 112 29.66 -8.08 9.23
CA THR A 112 28.71 -7.45 8.32
C THR A 112 28.45 -8.32 7.10
N THR A 113 27.18 -8.48 6.72
CA THR A 113 26.80 -8.98 5.39
C THR A 113 26.08 -7.87 4.63
N GLY A 114 26.31 -7.69 3.34
CA GLY A 114 25.45 -6.80 2.58
C GLY A 114 25.72 -6.73 1.09
N ILE A 115 24.79 -6.10 0.39
CA ILE A 115 24.80 -5.90 -1.05
C ILE A 115 24.53 -4.41 -1.30
N ARG A 116 25.39 -3.76 -2.10
CA ARG A 116 25.01 -2.52 -2.78
C ARG A 116 24.51 -2.90 -4.15
N GLY A 117 23.25 -2.57 -4.40
CA GLY A 117 22.52 -2.85 -5.60
C GLY A 117 23.09 -2.26 -6.85
N GLY A 118 22.80 -2.95 -7.93
CA GLY A 118 23.10 -2.57 -9.30
C GLY A 118 22.07 -1.60 -9.86
N ARG A 119 21.85 -1.72 -11.16
CA ARG A 119 20.75 -1.07 -11.89
C ARG A 119 20.48 -2.07 -12.98
N ASP A 120 19.55 -2.94 -12.70
CA ASP A 120 19.46 -4.20 -13.39
C ASP A 120 18.18 -4.25 -14.21
N LEU A 121 18.24 -5.02 -15.30
CA LEU A 121 17.10 -5.29 -16.17
C LEU A 121 16.88 -6.79 -16.19
N LEU A 122 15.79 -7.21 -15.55
CA LEU A 122 15.40 -8.60 -15.43
C LEU A 122 14.14 -8.85 -16.27
N HIS A 123 14.16 -9.90 -17.09
CA HIS A 123 13.00 -10.33 -17.87
C HIS A 123 12.84 -11.84 -17.77
N ALA A 124 11.82 -12.31 -17.04
CA ALA A 124 11.69 -13.73 -16.74
C ALA A 124 11.03 -14.50 -17.89
N GLY A 125 9.83 -14.14 -18.33
CA GLY A 125 9.23 -14.63 -19.57
C GLY A 125 7.99 -15.49 -19.37
N LEU A 126 8.09 -16.80 -19.55
CA LEU A 126 6.98 -17.74 -19.39
C LEU A 126 7.25 -18.67 -18.20
N GLY A 127 6.35 -18.74 -17.23
CA GLY A 127 6.52 -19.62 -16.07
C GLY A 127 6.09 -18.90 -14.81
N ASP A 128 6.08 -19.60 -13.68
CA ASP A 128 5.92 -18.90 -12.39
C ASP A 128 7.34 -18.54 -11.87
N ASP A 129 7.70 -17.27 -11.97
CA ASP A 129 9.06 -16.76 -11.85
C ASP A 129 9.30 -15.98 -10.54
N ALA A 130 10.56 -15.89 -10.14
CA ALA A 130 10.99 -15.08 -8.99
C ALA A 130 12.12 -14.12 -9.37
N LEU A 131 11.88 -12.82 -9.25
CA LEU A 131 12.82 -11.76 -9.60
C LEU A 131 13.18 -10.96 -8.34
N PHE A 132 14.48 -10.71 -8.19
CA PHE A 132 15.05 -9.84 -7.17
C PHE A 132 15.95 -8.84 -7.90
N GLY A 133 15.59 -7.56 -7.94
CA GLY A 133 16.38 -6.56 -8.68
C GLY A 133 17.81 -6.48 -8.19
N ASP A 134 18.04 -6.68 -6.90
CA ASP A 134 19.37 -6.87 -6.34
C ASP A 134 19.61 -8.33 -5.97
N GLY A 135 19.19 -8.73 -4.76
CA GLY A 135 19.81 -9.89 -4.16
C GLY A 135 19.29 -10.34 -2.81
N PHE A 136 19.99 -11.34 -2.26
CA PHE A 136 19.61 -11.95 -1.00
C PHE A 136 20.76 -11.96 0.00
N VAL A 137 20.55 -11.30 1.14
CA VAL A 137 21.47 -11.23 2.27
C VAL A 137 21.01 -12.16 3.39
N THR A 138 21.89 -13.07 3.79
CA THR A 138 21.68 -13.95 4.95
C THR A 138 22.82 -13.88 5.95
N GLY A 139 22.51 -14.21 7.20
CA GLY A 139 23.54 -14.26 8.25
C GLY A 139 23.08 -14.92 9.54
N GLY A 140 24.05 -15.20 10.41
CA GLY A 140 23.75 -15.72 11.75
C GLY A 140 22.97 -14.73 12.63
N ALA A 141 22.24 -15.23 13.62
CA ALA A 141 21.39 -14.40 14.49
C ALA A 141 22.13 -13.34 15.34
N LEU A 142 23.45 -13.44 15.44
CA LEU A 142 24.29 -12.56 16.28
C LEU A 142 25.34 -11.80 15.45
N ILE A 143 25.12 -11.65 14.14
CA ILE A 143 25.92 -10.70 13.36
C ILE A 143 25.65 -9.26 13.82
N ARG A 144 26.57 -8.34 13.56
CA ARG A 144 26.32 -6.94 13.92
C ARG A 144 25.28 -6.30 13.02
N ASP A 145 25.50 -6.39 11.70
CA ASP A 145 24.74 -5.64 10.70
C ASP A 145 24.55 -6.48 9.42
N ALA A 146 23.32 -6.59 8.92
CA ALA A 146 23.01 -7.02 7.55
C ALA A 146 22.25 -5.92 6.83
N TRP A 147 22.56 -5.71 5.55
CA TRP A 147 21.91 -4.65 4.79
C TRP A 147 21.86 -4.89 3.29
N ILE A 148 20.84 -4.31 2.65
CA ILE A 148 20.80 -4.02 1.21
C ILE A 148 20.68 -2.51 1.06
N GLU A 149 21.50 -1.94 0.17
CA GLU A 149 21.35 -0.58 -0.37
C GLU A 149 20.89 -0.77 -1.81
N GLY A 150 19.60 -0.56 -2.06
CA GLY A 150 18.85 -0.89 -3.27
C GLY A 150 19.36 -0.28 -4.57
N GLY A 151 19.07 -0.99 -5.66
CA GLY A 151 19.34 -0.62 -7.04
C GLY A 151 18.35 0.42 -7.57
N ALA A 152 18.09 0.44 -8.86
CA ALA A 152 17.00 1.24 -9.42
C ALA A 152 16.54 0.52 -10.67
N ASP A 153 15.81 -0.56 -10.46
CA ASP A 153 15.79 -1.72 -11.32
C ASP A 153 14.56 -1.74 -12.22
N THR A 154 14.58 -2.65 -13.18
CA THR A 154 13.43 -2.90 -14.05
C THR A 154 13.19 -4.40 -14.14
N LEU A 155 12.05 -4.84 -13.62
CA LEU A 155 11.66 -6.24 -13.52
C LEU A 155 10.41 -6.46 -14.37
N LEU A 156 10.51 -7.38 -15.33
CA LEU A 156 9.43 -7.76 -16.24
C LEU A 156 9.17 -9.26 -16.07
N ALA A 157 8.05 -9.63 -15.45
CA ALA A 157 7.74 -11.01 -15.10
C ALA A 157 7.24 -11.79 -16.32
N GLY A 158 6.09 -11.41 -16.89
CA GLY A 158 5.62 -11.93 -18.17
C GLY A 158 4.31 -12.71 -18.06
N GLU A 159 4.30 -14.01 -18.39
CA GLU A 159 3.15 -14.87 -18.15
C GLU A 159 3.46 -15.83 -17.02
N GLY A 160 2.65 -15.85 -15.96
CA GLY A 160 3.04 -16.61 -14.78
C GLY A 160 2.11 -16.47 -13.62
N ASN A 161 2.64 -16.68 -12.42
CA ASN A 161 2.12 -16.17 -11.16
C ASN A 161 3.38 -15.83 -10.39
N ASP A 162 3.83 -14.61 -10.60
CA ASP A 162 5.22 -14.24 -10.42
C ASP A 162 5.43 -13.51 -9.09
N ILE A 163 6.66 -13.53 -8.59
CA ILE A 163 7.05 -12.78 -7.40
C ILE A 163 8.19 -11.84 -7.77
N LEU A 164 7.99 -10.55 -7.56
CA LEU A 164 8.95 -9.50 -7.85
C LEU A 164 9.27 -8.75 -6.56
N TYR A 165 10.57 -8.63 -6.28
CA TYR A 165 11.12 -7.70 -5.30
C TYR A 165 11.99 -6.72 -6.07
N GLY A 166 11.63 -5.44 -6.11
CA GLY A 166 12.42 -4.44 -6.84
C GLY A 166 13.86 -4.39 -6.34
N ASP A 167 14.08 -4.65 -5.06
CA ASP A 167 15.42 -4.89 -4.51
C ASP A 167 15.63 -6.38 -4.15
N GLY A 168 15.34 -6.74 -2.89
CA GLY A 168 15.88 -7.97 -2.35
C GLY A 168 15.42 -8.35 -0.96
N LEU A 169 16.13 -9.31 -0.36
CA LEU A 169 15.76 -9.84 0.95
C LEU A 169 16.94 -9.74 1.92
N VAL A 170 16.66 -9.33 3.16
CA VAL A 170 17.64 -9.28 4.24
C VAL A 170 17.16 -10.11 5.43
N ALA A 171 17.78 -11.27 5.65
CA ALA A 171 17.44 -12.18 6.74
C ALA A 171 18.66 -12.58 7.58
N ALA A 172 18.93 -11.82 8.63
CA ALA A 172 20.07 -12.06 9.51
C ALA A 172 19.83 -11.53 10.92
N GLY A 173 20.84 -10.98 11.61
CA GLY A 173 20.69 -10.29 12.90
C GLY A 173 19.90 -8.97 12.76
N ARG A 174 20.48 -7.85 13.19
CA ARG A 174 19.92 -6.52 12.85
C ARG A 174 19.97 -6.35 11.32
N CYS A 175 18.83 -6.01 10.73
CA CYS A 175 18.69 -5.90 9.28
C CYS A 175 18.21 -4.49 8.90
N THR A 176 18.79 -3.94 7.85
CA THR A 176 18.38 -2.67 7.23
C THR A 176 18.19 -2.88 5.74
N LEU A 177 17.15 -2.31 5.15
CA LEU A 177 17.04 -2.17 3.69
C LEU A 177 16.79 -0.69 3.38
N ILE A 178 17.48 -0.18 2.36
CA ILE A 178 17.17 1.11 1.77
C ILE A 178 16.78 0.81 0.33
N GLY A 179 15.55 1.18 0.00
CA GLY A 179 14.86 0.94 -1.24
C GLY A 179 15.52 1.59 -2.46
N GLY A 180 15.29 0.97 -3.60
CA GLY A 180 15.63 1.46 -4.93
C GLY A 180 14.63 2.49 -5.43
N ALA A 181 14.49 2.60 -6.74
CA ALA A 181 13.40 3.37 -7.36
C ALA A 181 13.09 2.63 -8.65
N ASP A 182 12.13 1.72 -8.54
CA ASP A 182 12.07 0.54 -9.36
C ASP A 182 10.86 0.58 -10.30
N LEU A 183 10.95 -0.20 -11.38
CA LEU A 183 9.89 -0.40 -12.35
C LEU A 183 9.53 -1.88 -12.43
N LEU A 184 8.34 -2.25 -11.96
CA LEU A 184 7.86 -3.62 -11.92
C LEU A 184 6.64 -3.80 -12.83
N ASP A 185 6.62 -4.87 -13.62
CA ASP A 185 5.48 -5.29 -14.45
C ASP A 185 5.26 -6.79 -14.27
N GLY A 186 4.14 -7.16 -13.62
CA GLY A 186 3.74 -8.56 -13.39
C GLY A 186 3.33 -9.22 -14.71
N GLY A 187 2.47 -8.55 -15.46
CA GLY A 187 2.07 -8.96 -16.79
C GLY A 187 0.76 -9.74 -16.77
N LYS A 188 0.83 -11.06 -16.83
CA LYS A 188 -0.37 -11.91 -16.77
C LYS A 188 -0.23 -12.94 -15.67
N GLY A 189 -1.34 -13.13 -14.97
CA GLY A 189 -1.49 -14.15 -13.97
C GLY A 189 -1.83 -13.51 -12.65
N ARG A 190 -1.54 -14.21 -11.56
CA ARG A 190 -1.70 -13.67 -10.22
C ARG A 190 -0.33 -13.41 -9.64
N ASP A 191 0.07 -12.16 -9.70
CA ASP A 191 1.43 -11.73 -9.39
C ASP A 191 1.51 -11.09 -8.00
N SER A 192 2.70 -11.09 -7.42
CA SER A 192 3.01 -10.46 -6.14
C SER A 192 4.21 -9.53 -6.31
N LEU A 193 3.95 -8.24 -6.30
CA LEU A 193 4.94 -7.19 -6.52
C LEU A 193 5.20 -6.46 -5.20
N TYR A 194 6.48 -6.34 -4.87
CA TYR A 194 6.98 -5.48 -3.79
C TYR A 194 7.95 -4.50 -4.41
N GLY A 195 7.65 -3.19 -4.35
CA GLY A 195 8.48 -2.18 -4.99
C GLY A 195 9.93 -2.22 -4.51
N ASP A 196 10.15 -2.56 -3.24
CA ASP A 196 11.49 -2.86 -2.71
C ASP A 196 11.65 -4.33 -2.29
N GLY A 197 11.87 -4.58 -0.99
CA GLY A 197 12.38 -5.84 -0.50
C GLY A 197 11.96 -6.18 0.93
N ILE A 198 12.27 -7.38 1.40
CA ILE A 198 11.81 -7.86 2.71
C ILE A 198 12.92 -7.85 3.75
N VAL A 199 12.62 -7.33 4.94
CA VAL A 199 13.51 -7.29 6.10
C VAL A 199 13.02 -8.25 7.18
N ASN A 200 13.76 -9.34 7.38
CA ASN A 200 13.41 -10.42 8.32
C ASN A 200 14.54 -10.63 9.36
N PRO A 201 14.66 -9.74 10.34
CA PRO A 201 15.68 -9.84 11.37
C PRO A 201 15.42 -11.02 12.30
N SER A 202 16.50 -11.53 12.87
CA SER A 202 16.47 -12.64 13.80
C SER A 202 15.73 -12.28 15.08
N ILE A 203 15.43 -13.32 15.85
CA ILE A 203 14.67 -13.21 17.11
C ILE A 203 15.30 -12.14 18.03
N TYR A 204 14.46 -11.21 18.52
CA TYR A 204 14.85 -10.10 19.41
C TYR A 204 15.76 -9.03 18.77
N THR A 205 15.83 -8.95 17.45
CA THR A 205 16.56 -7.90 16.74
C THR A 205 15.62 -7.02 15.92
N SER A 206 15.95 -5.74 15.80
CA SER A 206 15.15 -4.75 15.09
C SER A 206 15.38 -4.81 13.58
N GLY A 207 14.35 -4.46 12.83
CA GLY A 207 14.41 -4.22 11.39
C GLY A 207 14.13 -2.75 11.08
N GLU A 208 14.82 -2.21 10.09
CA GLU A 208 14.62 -0.86 9.57
C GLU A 208 14.52 -0.93 8.03
N MET A 209 13.56 -0.21 7.46
CA MET A 209 13.37 -0.05 6.03
C MET A 209 13.10 1.42 5.73
N ALA A 210 13.73 1.94 4.69
CA ALA A 210 13.33 3.17 4.04
C ALA A 210 13.06 2.79 2.59
N GLY A 211 11.83 2.97 2.14
CA GLY A 211 11.39 2.52 0.84
C GLY A 211 11.75 3.47 -0.30
N GLY A 212 11.50 2.97 -1.50
CA GLY A 212 11.86 3.54 -2.78
C GLY A 212 10.90 4.61 -3.27
N SER A 213 10.72 4.73 -4.58
CA SER A 213 9.64 5.54 -5.15
C SER A 213 9.34 4.89 -6.48
N ASP A 214 8.44 3.92 -6.41
CA ASP A 214 8.38 2.82 -7.34
C ASP A 214 7.22 3.01 -8.31
N THR A 215 7.30 2.29 -9.41
CA THR A 215 6.28 2.30 -10.45
C THR A 215 5.95 0.86 -10.78
N MET A 216 4.71 0.47 -10.52
CA MET A 216 4.29 -0.93 -10.58
C MET A 216 3.02 -1.10 -11.39
N GLN A 217 2.94 -2.21 -12.12
CA GLN A 217 1.75 -2.64 -12.84
C GLN A 217 1.52 -4.13 -12.60
N GLY A 218 0.34 -4.51 -12.10
CA GLY A 218 -0.07 -5.91 -11.94
C GLY A 218 -0.32 -6.52 -13.31
N GLY A 219 -1.29 -5.94 -14.03
CA GLY A 219 -1.60 -6.32 -15.41
C GLY A 219 -2.95 -7.04 -15.48
N ALA A 220 -2.94 -8.34 -15.76
CA ALA A 220 -4.16 -9.11 -15.90
C ALA A 220 -4.18 -10.33 -14.97
N GLY A 221 -5.17 -10.38 -14.09
CA GLY A 221 -5.40 -11.40 -13.07
C GLY A 221 -5.49 -10.75 -11.69
N ASP A 222 -5.71 -11.54 -10.64
CA ASP A 222 -5.97 -11.02 -9.30
C ASP A 222 -4.63 -10.76 -8.57
N ASP A 223 -4.08 -9.56 -8.67
CA ASP A 223 -2.72 -9.23 -8.29
C ASP A 223 -2.58 -8.67 -6.87
N GLU A 224 -1.38 -8.77 -6.30
CA GLU A 224 -1.02 -8.19 -5.00
C GLU A 224 0.18 -7.25 -5.19
N LEU A 225 -0.03 -5.95 -4.98
CA LEU A 225 0.97 -4.91 -5.15
C LEU A 225 1.19 -4.18 -3.82
N HIS A 226 2.45 -4.09 -3.39
CA HIS A 226 2.90 -3.30 -2.23
C HIS A 226 3.96 -2.30 -2.70
N GLY A 227 3.74 -1.01 -2.53
CA GLY A 227 4.66 0.03 -3.02
C GLY A 227 6.05 -0.11 -2.45
N ASP A 228 6.17 -0.56 -1.20
CA ASP A 228 7.42 -1.06 -0.65
C ASP A 228 7.33 -2.55 -0.25
N GLY A 229 8.38 -3.06 0.38
CA GLY A 229 8.37 -4.39 0.95
C GLY A 229 7.81 -4.47 2.38
N GLY A 230 8.54 -5.12 3.28
CA GLY A 230 8.00 -5.30 4.63
C GLY A 230 8.98 -5.83 5.66
N ILE A 231 8.61 -5.65 6.93
CA ILE A 231 9.45 -5.96 8.08
C ILE A 231 8.75 -6.96 8.99
N SER A 232 9.31 -8.15 9.20
CA SER A 232 8.79 -9.11 10.18
C SER A 232 9.79 -9.31 11.32
N THR A 233 9.49 -8.79 12.50
CA THR A 233 10.31 -8.98 13.71
C THR A 233 9.61 -9.81 14.77
N PHE A 234 10.40 -10.48 15.62
CA PHE A 234 9.89 -11.14 16.81
C PHE A 234 10.26 -10.39 18.09
N ARG A 235 9.25 -9.81 18.74
CA ARG A 235 9.40 -9.09 20.04
C ARG A 235 10.41 -7.94 20.01
N ALA A 236 10.61 -7.33 18.86
CA ALA A 236 11.51 -6.20 18.64
C ALA A 236 10.78 -5.09 17.84
N SER A 237 11.52 -4.04 17.48
CA SER A 237 10.96 -2.93 16.72
C SER A 237 11.07 -3.16 15.21
N ALA A 238 10.02 -2.79 14.50
CA ALA A 238 10.01 -2.60 13.05
C ALA A 238 9.82 -1.10 12.79
N ARG A 239 10.67 -0.49 11.94
CA ARG A 239 10.49 0.89 11.48
C ARG A 239 10.52 0.91 9.96
N LEU A 240 9.43 1.35 9.35
CA LEU A 240 9.31 1.51 7.90
C LEU A 240 9.00 2.98 7.62
N THR A 241 9.71 3.55 6.66
CA THR A 241 9.35 4.82 6.02
C THR A 241 9.13 4.49 4.57
N GLY A 242 7.91 4.65 4.09
CA GLY A 242 7.55 4.26 2.74
C GLY A 242 7.93 5.28 1.68
N GLY A 243 7.79 4.83 0.44
CA GLY A 243 8.11 5.54 -0.78
C GLY A 243 7.03 6.50 -1.23
N ASN A 244 7.05 6.89 -2.49
CA ASN A 244 6.04 7.75 -3.09
C ASN A 244 5.71 7.14 -4.45
N ASP A 245 4.76 6.22 -4.43
CA ASP A 245 4.66 5.15 -5.39
C ASP A 245 3.55 5.40 -6.41
N ARG A 246 3.64 4.66 -7.53
CA ARG A 246 2.65 4.68 -8.61
C ARG A 246 2.26 3.27 -8.96
N MET A 247 0.99 2.94 -8.78
CA MET A 247 0.52 1.57 -8.89
C MET A 247 -0.71 1.49 -9.79
N TRP A 248 -0.68 0.52 -10.70
CA TRP A 248 -1.82 0.13 -11.51
C TRP A 248 -2.14 -1.35 -11.30
N GLY A 249 -3.32 -1.67 -10.76
CA GLY A 249 -3.80 -3.06 -10.61
C GLY A 249 -4.05 -3.69 -11.98
N GLY A 250 -5.06 -3.19 -12.67
CA GLY A 250 -5.35 -3.55 -14.05
C GLY A 250 -6.69 -4.27 -14.18
N ASP A 251 -6.68 -5.46 -14.79
CA ASP A 251 -7.87 -6.31 -14.91
C ASP A 251 -7.82 -7.39 -13.82
N GLY A 252 -8.68 -7.39 -12.80
CA GLY A 252 -8.59 -8.40 -11.74
C GLY A 252 -9.27 -8.01 -10.45
N HIS A 253 -9.29 -8.90 -9.47
CA HIS A 253 -9.59 -8.52 -8.08
C HIS A 253 -8.30 -8.26 -7.34
N ASP A 254 -7.85 -7.01 -7.35
CA ASP A 254 -6.51 -6.64 -6.94
C ASP A 254 -6.46 -6.18 -5.47
N LEU A 255 -5.29 -6.37 -4.87
CA LEU A 255 -4.91 -5.79 -3.58
C LEU A 255 -3.77 -4.81 -3.80
N LEU A 256 -4.02 -3.52 -3.53
CA LEU A 256 -3.02 -2.46 -3.59
C LEU A 256 -2.79 -1.92 -2.17
N SER A 257 -1.52 -1.82 -1.76
CA SER A 257 -1.04 -1.08 -0.59
C SER A 257 0.03 -0.11 -1.09
N GLY A 258 -0.15 1.19 -0.92
CA GLY A 258 0.83 2.16 -1.43
C GLY A 258 2.17 2.08 -0.73
N ASP A 259 2.24 1.57 0.51
CA ASP A 259 3.50 1.28 1.18
C ASP A 259 3.59 -0.15 1.74
N GLY A 260 4.75 -0.45 2.32
CA GLY A 260 5.04 -1.71 2.95
C GLY A 260 4.39 -1.99 4.33
N TRP A 261 4.51 -3.23 4.78
CA TRP A 261 3.95 -3.69 6.06
C TRP A 261 5.02 -3.89 7.15
N GLY A 262 4.60 -3.76 8.42
CA GLY A 262 5.46 -3.93 9.59
C GLY A 262 4.83 -4.84 10.64
N TYR A 263 5.59 -5.84 11.10
CA TYR A 263 5.18 -6.74 12.17
C TYR A 263 6.19 -6.80 13.31
N GLY A 264 5.74 -6.64 14.56
CA GLY A 264 6.65 -6.63 15.70
C GLY A 264 6.02 -6.46 17.09
N ALA A 265 6.86 -6.01 18.04
CA ALA A 265 6.38 -5.53 19.34
C ALA A 265 6.12 -4.02 19.34
N PHE A 266 6.95 -3.27 18.61
CA PHE A 266 6.84 -1.83 18.45
C PHE A 266 6.99 -1.55 16.96
N VAL A 267 5.88 -1.25 16.30
CA VAL A 267 5.85 -0.99 14.86
C VAL A 267 5.57 0.49 14.66
N ASP A 268 6.46 1.18 13.96
CA ASP A 268 6.26 2.55 13.52
C ASP A 268 6.37 2.56 11.98
N ILE A 269 5.28 2.90 11.31
CA ILE A 269 5.22 3.13 9.86
C ILE A 269 4.96 4.61 9.61
N THR A 270 5.67 5.18 8.65
CA THR A 270 5.37 6.48 8.06
C THR A 270 5.20 6.22 6.58
N GLY A 271 3.98 6.35 6.08
CA GLY A 271 3.72 6.20 4.67
C GLY A 271 4.11 7.43 3.87
N GLY A 272 4.09 7.32 2.55
CA GLY A 272 4.36 8.43 1.65
C GLY A 272 3.17 8.76 0.75
N ASP A 273 3.34 9.80 -0.08
CA ASP A 273 2.22 10.30 -0.88
C ASP A 273 2.12 9.51 -2.21
N ASP A 274 1.12 8.64 -2.30
CA ASP A 274 0.99 7.61 -3.33
C ASP A 274 -0.06 7.91 -4.40
N HIS A 275 0.07 7.23 -5.54
CA HIS A 275 -0.92 7.27 -6.62
C HIS A 275 -1.34 5.87 -7.04
N LEU A 276 -2.57 5.50 -6.70
CA LEU A 276 -3.10 4.15 -6.85
C LEU A 276 -4.28 4.16 -7.82
N ASP A 277 -4.25 3.27 -8.82
CA ASP A 277 -5.35 3.04 -9.76
C ASP A 277 -5.59 1.53 -9.88
N ALA A 278 -6.66 1.02 -9.25
CA ALA A 278 -6.90 -0.42 -9.22
C ALA A 278 -7.46 -0.96 -10.55
N GLY A 279 -8.14 -0.12 -11.33
CA GLY A 279 -8.60 -0.49 -12.67
C GLY A 279 -9.99 -1.13 -12.66
N THR A 280 -10.09 -2.42 -12.98
CA THR A 280 -11.38 -3.11 -13.09
C THR A 280 -11.43 -4.36 -12.25
N GLY A 281 -12.53 -4.52 -11.53
CA GLY A 281 -12.82 -5.65 -10.67
C GLY A 281 -13.24 -5.14 -9.30
N ASN A 282 -13.37 -6.04 -8.35
CA ASN A 282 -13.70 -5.64 -6.97
C ASN A 282 -12.38 -5.65 -6.19
N ASP A 283 -11.87 -4.46 -5.92
CA ASP A 283 -10.52 -4.27 -5.46
C ASP A 283 -10.48 -3.89 -3.99
N THR A 284 -9.32 -4.12 -3.37
CA THR A 284 -9.02 -3.67 -2.00
C THR A 284 -7.81 -2.76 -2.05
N ILE A 285 -7.97 -1.54 -1.56
CA ILE A 285 -6.95 -0.51 -1.63
C ILE A 285 -6.71 0.05 -0.24
N LEU A 286 -5.43 0.11 0.13
CA LEU A 286 -4.91 0.87 1.26
C LEU A 286 -3.97 1.93 0.68
N GLY A 287 -4.18 3.19 1.03
CA GLY A 287 -3.29 4.28 0.63
C GLY A 287 -1.86 4.01 1.05
N ASP A 288 -1.63 3.73 2.33
CA ASP A 288 -0.33 3.32 2.85
C ASP A 288 -0.25 1.81 3.17
N GLY A 289 0.65 1.48 4.11
CA GLY A 289 0.94 0.14 4.60
C GLY A 289 0.17 -0.36 5.84
N ASN A 290 0.68 -1.43 6.44
CA ASN A 290 0.02 -2.08 7.59
C ASN A 290 0.96 -2.25 8.79
N ALA A 291 0.62 -1.62 9.91
CA ALA A 291 1.31 -1.73 11.18
C ALA A 291 0.65 -2.77 12.10
N GLY A 292 1.19 -3.99 12.13
CA GLY A 292 0.74 -5.08 12.99
C GLY A 292 1.64 -5.35 14.20
N ALA A 293 1.19 -5.11 15.44
CA ALA A 293 1.97 -5.43 16.64
C ALA A 293 1.32 -6.50 17.53
N ALA A 294 1.92 -7.69 17.63
CA ALA A 294 1.38 -8.76 18.49
C ALA A 294 2.45 -9.66 19.14
N PRO A 295 3.11 -9.24 20.24
CA PRO A 295 4.04 -10.10 20.96
C PRO A 295 3.33 -10.98 22.01
N GLY A 296 2.35 -11.80 21.61
CA GLY A 296 1.71 -12.79 22.49
C GLY A 296 1.04 -12.18 23.74
N SER A 297 1.49 -12.54 24.95
CA SER A 297 0.89 -12.09 26.23
C SER A 297 1.32 -10.70 26.71
N SER A 298 2.20 -10.00 25.98
CA SER A 298 2.66 -8.64 26.33
C SER A 298 2.04 -7.64 25.35
N GLN A 299 1.66 -6.47 25.85
CA GLN A 299 1.15 -5.37 25.01
C GLN A 299 2.26 -4.85 24.10
N GLY A 300 2.00 -4.83 22.78
CA GLY A 300 2.80 -4.11 21.79
C GLY A 300 2.23 -2.71 21.50
N SER A 301 2.91 -1.95 20.64
CA SER A 301 2.37 -0.73 20.05
C SER A 301 2.53 -0.75 18.54
N ALA A 302 1.52 -0.25 17.84
CA ALA A 302 1.54 0.02 16.42
C ALA A 302 1.22 1.51 16.21
N SER A 303 2.01 2.18 15.39
CA SER A 303 1.79 3.55 14.95
C SER A 303 1.90 3.59 13.43
N LEU A 304 0.92 4.23 12.80
CA LEU A 304 0.94 4.57 11.40
C LEU A 304 0.72 6.09 11.27
N THR A 305 1.54 6.74 10.45
CA THR A 305 1.28 8.09 9.96
C THR A 305 1.11 7.95 8.45
N GLY A 306 -0.05 8.29 7.93
CA GLY A 306 -0.31 8.18 6.50
C GLY A 306 0.21 9.36 5.68
N GLY A 307 0.34 9.10 4.38
CA GLY A 307 0.67 10.05 3.33
C GLY A 307 -0.53 10.85 2.84
N GLN A 308 -0.39 11.63 1.78
CA GLN A 308 -1.51 12.29 1.10
C GLN A 308 -1.73 11.61 -0.25
N ASP A 309 -2.72 10.74 -0.31
CA ASP A 309 -2.83 9.79 -1.40
C ASP A 309 -3.82 10.23 -2.48
N THR A 310 -3.59 9.74 -3.69
CA THR A 310 -4.54 9.86 -4.80
C THR A 310 -4.95 8.49 -5.27
N ILE A 311 -6.18 8.11 -4.96
CA ILE A 311 -6.73 6.78 -5.19
C ILE A 311 -7.87 6.81 -6.21
N ILE A 312 -7.80 5.92 -7.18
CA ILE A 312 -8.85 5.65 -8.17
C ILE A 312 -9.19 4.17 -8.06
N ALA A 313 -10.36 3.84 -7.53
CA ALA A 313 -10.78 2.44 -7.39
C ALA A 313 -11.23 1.84 -8.73
N GLY A 314 -11.87 2.65 -9.58
CA GLY A 314 -12.16 2.26 -10.96
C GLY A 314 -13.54 1.64 -11.11
N THR A 315 -13.66 0.38 -11.52
CA THR A 315 -14.98 -0.24 -11.72
C THR A 315 -15.13 -1.54 -10.96
N GLY A 316 -16.14 -1.63 -10.12
CA GLY A 316 -16.55 -2.84 -9.41
C GLY A 316 -17.11 -2.45 -8.05
N ALA A 317 -17.15 -3.37 -7.10
CA ALA A 317 -17.56 -3.04 -5.74
C ALA A 317 -16.33 -3.05 -4.85
N ASP A 318 -15.77 -1.87 -4.63
CA ASP A 318 -14.43 -1.69 -4.12
C ASP A 318 -14.41 -1.37 -2.62
N SER A 319 -13.29 -1.66 -1.97
CA SER A 319 -13.03 -1.34 -0.57
C SER A 319 -11.77 -0.49 -0.47
N VAL A 320 -11.93 0.78 -0.10
CA VAL A 320 -10.85 1.76 -0.05
C VAL A 320 -10.69 2.32 1.37
N MET A 321 -9.43 2.41 1.80
CA MET A 321 -8.97 3.28 2.89
C MET A 321 -7.90 4.19 2.30
N GLY A 322 -8.00 5.50 2.49
CA GLY A 322 -7.00 6.43 1.97
C GLY A 322 -5.67 6.40 2.73
N ASP A 323 -5.60 5.71 3.86
CA ASP A 323 -4.34 5.34 4.51
C ASP A 323 -4.25 3.82 4.75
N GLY A 324 -3.38 3.44 5.67
CA GLY A 324 -3.15 2.08 6.14
C GLY A 324 -3.96 1.58 7.35
N ILE A 325 -3.52 0.46 7.90
CA ILE A 325 -4.11 -0.16 9.10
C ILE A 325 -3.08 -0.20 10.22
N SER A 326 -3.49 0.18 11.43
CA SER A 326 -2.69 0.01 12.64
C SER A 326 -3.42 -0.93 13.63
N ALA A 327 -2.91 -2.15 13.78
CA ALA A 327 -3.54 -3.21 14.57
C ALA A 327 -2.60 -3.79 15.64
N THR A 328 -3.06 -3.88 16.89
CA THR A 328 -2.23 -4.39 17.99
C THR A 328 -2.99 -4.98 19.18
N ASN A 329 -2.29 -5.76 20.01
CA ASN A 329 -2.81 -6.21 21.30
C ASN A 329 -2.63 -5.18 22.44
N GLY A 330 -2.05 -4.01 22.16
CA GLY A 330 -1.78 -2.95 23.14
C GLY A 330 -2.32 -1.58 22.71
N TYR A 331 -1.42 -0.68 22.30
CA TYR A 331 -1.74 0.69 21.90
C TYR A 331 -1.64 0.86 20.38
N SER A 332 -2.71 1.32 19.74
CA SER A 332 -2.71 1.64 18.31
C SER A 332 -2.91 3.15 18.10
N THR A 333 -2.11 3.75 17.23
CA THR A 333 -2.29 5.13 16.80
C THR A 333 -2.22 5.23 15.28
N LEU A 334 -3.15 5.99 14.70
CA LEU A 334 -3.13 6.39 13.30
C LEU A 334 -3.28 7.91 13.23
N VAL A 335 -2.43 8.56 12.45
CA VAL A 335 -2.61 9.94 12.00
C VAL A 335 -2.76 9.85 10.50
N GLY A 336 -3.94 10.18 10.01
CA GLY A 336 -4.28 10.02 8.62
C GLY A 336 -3.85 11.20 7.75
N GLY A 337 -4.00 10.96 6.46
CA GLY A 337 -3.53 11.74 5.34
C GLY A 337 -4.32 13.00 5.04
N SER A 338 -4.46 13.34 3.77
CA SER A 338 -5.43 14.31 3.28
C SER A 338 -5.65 13.95 1.83
N ASP A 339 -6.57 13.04 1.64
CA ASP A 339 -6.55 12.13 0.51
C ASP A 339 -7.54 12.54 -0.56
N HIS A 340 -7.27 12.09 -1.78
CA HIS A 340 -8.17 12.23 -2.90
C HIS A 340 -8.62 10.86 -3.39
N ILE A 341 -9.88 10.54 -3.13
CA ILE A 341 -10.45 9.22 -3.44
C ILE A 341 -11.55 9.37 -4.49
N ASP A 342 -11.45 8.61 -5.57
CA ASP A 342 -12.50 8.38 -6.57
C ASP A 342 -12.87 6.89 -6.59
N GLY A 343 -14.05 6.55 -6.04
CA GLY A 343 -14.60 5.19 -6.05
C GLY A 343 -14.98 4.71 -7.45
N GLY A 344 -15.22 5.62 -8.39
CA GLY A 344 -15.52 5.26 -9.77
C GLY A 344 -16.92 4.72 -9.94
N SER A 345 -17.10 3.43 -10.25
CA SER A 345 -18.44 2.87 -10.46
C SER A 345 -18.64 1.50 -9.84
N GLY A 346 -19.76 1.38 -9.14
CA GLY A 346 -20.30 0.20 -8.51
C GLY A 346 -20.73 0.58 -7.11
N ASN A 347 -20.77 -0.38 -6.17
CA ASN A 347 -21.25 -0.05 -4.83
C ASN A 347 -20.05 -0.15 -3.89
N ASP A 348 -19.47 1.00 -3.59
CA ASP A 348 -18.16 1.07 -2.99
C ASP A 348 -18.24 1.35 -1.50
N THR A 349 -17.20 0.94 -0.77
CA THR A 349 -17.00 1.29 0.63
C THR A 349 -15.72 2.09 0.74
N LEU A 350 -15.85 3.38 1.05
CA LEU A 350 -14.76 4.35 1.05
C LEU A 350 -14.59 4.94 2.46
N HIS A 351 -13.36 4.98 2.93
CA HIS A 351 -12.94 5.73 4.10
C HIS A 351 -11.81 6.66 3.66
N GLY A 352 -11.87 7.94 4.04
CA GLY A 352 -10.79 8.88 3.73
C GLY A 352 -9.50 8.44 4.41
N ASP A 353 -9.52 8.12 5.70
CA ASP A 353 -8.33 7.56 6.36
C ASP A 353 -8.39 6.03 6.58
N GLY A 354 -7.38 5.56 7.32
CA GLY A 354 -7.19 4.17 7.70
C GLY A 354 -7.99 3.63 8.90
N SER A 355 -7.51 2.53 9.47
CA SER A 355 -8.17 1.87 10.61
C SER A 355 -7.24 1.61 11.79
N THR A 356 -7.77 1.78 13.00
CA THR A 356 -7.08 1.39 14.23
C THR A 356 -7.82 0.28 14.97
N VAL A 357 -7.10 -0.80 15.29
CA VAL A 357 -7.62 -1.94 16.04
C VAL A 357 -6.72 -2.22 17.24
N ALA A 358 -7.27 -2.11 18.46
CA ALA A 358 -6.50 -2.44 19.67
C ALA A 358 -7.33 -2.99 20.83
N LEU A 359 -6.64 -3.71 21.71
CA LEU A 359 -7.22 -4.24 22.95
C LEU A 359 -7.16 -3.26 24.14
N SER A 360 -6.46 -2.11 24.02
CA SER A 360 -6.29 -1.19 25.15
C SER A 360 -6.63 0.27 24.82
N VAL A 361 -5.88 0.94 23.95
CA VAL A 361 -6.17 2.33 23.58
C VAL A 361 -5.96 2.47 22.09
N ASN A 362 -6.94 3.08 21.43
CA ASN A 362 -6.87 3.47 20.04
C ASN A 362 -7.01 4.99 19.93
N SER A 363 -6.19 5.60 19.08
CA SER A 363 -6.35 6.99 18.67
C SER A 363 -6.24 7.07 17.16
N LEU A 364 -7.25 7.66 16.53
CA LEU A 364 -7.20 8.08 15.14
C LEU A 364 -7.39 9.60 15.11
N ALA A 365 -6.51 10.29 14.40
CA ALA A 365 -6.70 11.67 13.99
C ALA A 365 -6.76 11.67 12.47
N GLY A 366 -7.92 11.96 11.91
CA GLY A 366 -8.15 11.93 10.49
C GLY A 366 -7.65 13.16 9.74
N GLY A 367 -7.56 13.00 8.44
CA GLY A 367 -7.16 13.95 7.42
C GLY A 367 -8.29 14.85 6.92
N ASP A 368 -7.95 15.90 6.17
CA ASP A 368 -8.95 16.69 5.45
C ASP A 368 -9.13 16.10 4.03
N ASP A 369 -10.13 15.25 3.81
CA ASP A 369 -10.23 14.39 2.64
C ASP A 369 -11.17 14.93 1.56
N THR A 370 -10.94 14.51 0.31
CA THR A 370 -11.86 14.74 -0.81
C THR A 370 -12.27 13.43 -1.45
N ILE A 371 -13.51 13.02 -1.19
CA ILE A 371 -14.06 11.73 -1.59
C ILE A 371 -15.18 11.88 -2.61
N LEU A 372 -15.07 11.13 -3.70
CA LEU A 372 -16.05 10.98 -4.77
C LEU A 372 -16.49 9.51 -4.80
N GLY A 373 -17.73 9.20 -4.41
CA GLY A 373 -18.26 7.82 -4.50
C GLY A 373 -18.39 7.37 -5.95
N GLY A 374 -18.92 8.25 -6.78
CA GLY A 374 -18.97 8.07 -8.22
C GLY A 374 -20.33 7.56 -8.66
N GLY A 375 -20.47 6.29 -8.99
CA GLY A 375 -21.70 5.75 -9.55
C GLY A 375 -22.10 4.40 -8.99
N GLY A 376 -23.13 4.39 -8.15
CA GLY A 376 -23.81 3.23 -7.60
C GLY A 376 -24.28 3.61 -6.20
N ASN A 377 -24.47 2.65 -5.30
CA ASN A 377 -24.95 2.96 -3.96
C ASN A 377 -23.80 2.81 -2.98
N ASP A 378 -23.16 3.92 -2.66
CA ASP A 378 -21.88 3.94 -1.97
C ASP A 378 -22.06 4.13 -0.46
N MET A 379 -21.09 3.64 0.30
CA MET A 379 -20.94 3.85 1.73
C MET A 379 -19.64 4.62 1.95
N ILE A 380 -19.75 5.88 2.37
CA ILE A 380 -18.61 6.80 2.45
C ILE A 380 -18.49 7.33 3.87
N TYR A 381 -17.28 7.22 4.43
CA TYR A 381 -16.84 7.85 5.65
C TYR A 381 -15.76 8.88 5.30
N GLY A 382 -15.89 10.10 5.82
CA GLY A 382 -14.90 11.14 5.66
C GLY A 382 -13.56 10.69 6.22
N ASP A 383 -13.52 10.32 7.51
CA ASP A 383 -12.31 9.73 8.10
C ASP A 383 -12.32 8.19 8.17
N GLY A 384 -11.32 7.67 8.86
CA GLY A 384 -11.12 6.27 9.19
C GLY A 384 -11.96 5.68 10.33
N THR A 385 -11.54 4.50 10.80
CA THR A 385 -12.28 3.74 11.83
C THR A 385 -11.46 3.42 13.06
N VAL A 386 -12.14 3.38 14.21
CA VAL A 386 -11.54 3.06 15.50
C VAL A 386 -12.28 1.91 16.17
N GLU A 387 -11.67 0.73 16.16
CA GLU A 387 -12.28 -0.51 16.63
C GLU A 387 -11.71 -0.99 17.98
N SER A 388 -12.60 -1.24 18.94
CA SER A 388 -12.26 -1.88 20.21
C SER A 388 -12.14 -3.40 20.07
N GLY A 389 -11.07 -3.97 20.62
CA GLY A 389 -11.00 -5.40 20.89
C GLY A 389 -11.88 -5.87 22.06
N TYR A 390 -12.11 -7.19 22.15
CA TYR A 390 -13.00 -7.90 23.07
C TYR A 390 -12.81 -7.67 24.61
N TRP A 391 -11.86 -6.85 25.06
CA TRP A 391 -11.58 -6.65 26.49
C TRP A 391 -12.16 -5.32 26.97
N ALA A 392 -13.01 -5.38 28.01
CA ALA A 392 -13.64 -4.20 28.59
C ALA A 392 -12.59 -3.21 29.16
N GLY A 393 -12.65 -1.95 28.70
CA GLY A 393 -11.79 -0.86 29.17
C GLY A 393 -11.11 -0.05 28.06
N THR A 394 -11.35 -0.38 26.80
CA THR A 394 -10.76 0.33 25.66
C THR A 394 -11.26 1.77 25.59
N ARG A 395 -10.32 2.70 25.44
CA ARG A 395 -10.60 4.08 25.07
C ARG A 395 -10.31 4.23 23.58
N ASN A 396 -11.35 4.57 22.82
CA ASN A 396 -11.27 4.89 21.41
C ASN A 396 -11.44 6.41 21.29
N ASP A 397 -10.40 7.10 20.84
CA ASP A 397 -10.46 8.53 20.53
C ASP A 397 -10.37 8.67 18.99
N LEU A 398 -11.37 9.33 18.40
CA LEU A 398 -11.39 9.73 16.99
C LEU A 398 -11.50 11.25 16.96
N THR A 399 -10.59 11.90 16.23
CA THR A 399 -10.71 13.32 15.86
C THR A 399 -10.80 13.36 14.34
N GLY A 400 -11.94 13.78 13.81
CA GLY A 400 -12.13 13.90 12.37
C GLY A 400 -11.50 15.16 11.80
N GLY A 401 -11.15 15.13 10.52
CA GLY A 401 -10.74 16.29 9.73
C GLY A 401 -11.91 16.92 8.97
N ASP A 402 -11.63 17.99 8.23
CA ASP A 402 -12.63 18.78 7.53
C ASP A 402 -12.89 18.23 6.12
N ASP A 403 -13.88 17.34 5.97
CA ASP A 403 -14.00 16.53 4.76
C ASP A 403 -14.88 17.13 3.66
N ARG A 404 -14.61 16.73 2.41
CA ARG A 404 -15.43 17.07 1.24
C ARG A 404 -15.91 15.81 0.53
N ILE A 405 -17.19 15.51 0.72
CA ILE A 405 -17.79 14.26 0.25
C ILE A 405 -18.82 14.52 -0.85
N THR A 406 -18.71 13.77 -1.95
CA THR A 406 -19.70 13.72 -3.03
C THR A 406 -20.06 12.26 -3.28
N GLY A 407 -21.26 11.82 -2.86
CA GLY A 407 -21.72 10.44 -3.13
C GLY A 407 -21.72 10.12 -4.62
N GLY A 408 -22.24 11.04 -5.43
CA GLY A 408 -22.23 10.88 -6.88
C GLY A 408 -23.61 10.49 -7.36
N ARG A 409 -23.75 9.47 -8.20
CA ARG A 409 -25.04 8.96 -8.67
C ARG A 409 -25.42 7.70 -7.91
N GLY A 410 -26.57 7.70 -7.28
CA GLY A 410 -27.23 6.51 -6.76
C GLY A 410 -27.91 6.83 -5.45
N ASP A 411 -28.07 5.85 -4.58
CA ASP A 411 -28.64 6.10 -3.25
C ASP A 411 -27.53 5.87 -2.22
N ASP A 412 -26.79 6.93 -1.87
CA ASP A 412 -25.55 6.86 -1.09
C ASP A 412 -25.78 7.07 0.41
N VAL A 413 -24.86 6.55 1.24
CA VAL A 413 -24.85 6.77 2.68
C VAL A 413 -23.52 7.39 3.09
N LEU A 414 -23.60 8.58 3.68
CA LEU A 414 -22.47 9.46 3.91
C LEU A 414 -22.32 9.76 5.41
N TRP A 415 -21.10 9.62 5.92
CA TRP A 415 -20.64 10.11 7.20
C TRP A 415 -19.57 11.17 6.95
N GLY A 416 -19.75 12.34 7.56
CA GLY A 416 -18.78 13.42 7.49
C GLY A 416 -17.48 13.03 8.15
N ASP A 417 -17.54 12.20 9.18
CA ASP A 417 -16.38 11.76 9.93
C ASP A 417 -16.25 10.24 9.93
N GLY A 418 -15.27 9.77 10.69
CA GLY A 418 -15.04 8.36 10.92
C GLY A 418 -16.00 7.66 11.90
N ALA A 419 -15.87 6.34 12.00
CA ALA A 419 -16.70 5.52 12.88
C ALA A 419 -15.94 4.96 14.09
N GLY A 420 -16.51 5.13 15.28
CA GLY A 420 -16.03 4.50 16.51
C GLY A 420 -16.86 3.27 16.91
N ILE A 421 -16.29 2.07 16.79
CA ILE A 421 -16.94 0.83 17.24
C ILE A 421 -16.38 0.47 18.63
N ALA A 422 -17.11 0.83 19.68
CA ALA A 422 -16.70 0.57 21.06
C ALA A 422 -17.80 -0.06 21.92
N ASP A 423 -17.41 -1.06 22.70
CA ASP A 423 -18.23 -1.64 23.77
C ASP A 423 -18.34 -0.73 25.01
N THR A 424 -17.48 0.30 25.12
CA THR A 424 -17.36 1.12 26.34
C THR A 424 -17.37 2.63 26.14
N VAL A 425 -16.34 3.22 25.50
CA VAL A 425 -16.23 4.68 25.34
C VAL A 425 -15.51 4.99 24.02
N ALA A 426 -16.27 5.50 23.04
CA ALA A 426 -15.72 6.21 21.89
C ALA A 426 -15.92 7.72 22.13
N ILE A 427 -14.84 8.50 22.09
CA ILE A 427 -14.90 9.95 21.99
C ILE A 427 -14.67 10.27 20.52
N ILE A 428 -15.71 10.70 19.84
CA ILE A 428 -15.64 11.22 18.47
C ILE A 428 -15.72 12.74 18.58
N THR A 429 -14.65 13.42 18.19
CA THR A 429 -14.62 14.87 17.98
C THR A 429 -14.65 15.05 16.47
N GLY A 430 -15.64 15.77 15.95
CA GLY A 430 -15.77 15.88 14.50
C GLY A 430 -14.99 17.00 13.87
N GLY A 431 -14.98 17.01 12.54
CA GLY A 431 -14.54 18.10 11.69
C GLY A 431 -15.69 18.91 11.10
N ALA A 432 -15.37 19.87 10.24
CA ALA A 432 -16.32 20.76 9.59
C ALA A 432 -16.59 20.34 8.14
N ASP A 433 -17.49 19.38 7.97
CA ASP A 433 -17.60 18.64 6.70
C ASP A 433 -18.45 19.33 5.62
N SER A 434 -18.30 18.89 4.39
CA SER A 434 -18.95 19.45 3.21
C SER A 434 -19.52 18.37 2.30
N PHE A 435 -20.82 18.12 2.43
CA PHE A 435 -21.57 17.17 1.60
C PHE A 435 -22.10 17.83 0.33
N VAL A 436 -21.78 17.31 -0.84
CA VAL A 436 -22.07 17.96 -2.13
C VAL A 436 -23.11 17.18 -2.92
N PHE A 437 -24.19 17.86 -3.30
CA PHE A 437 -25.27 17.26 -4.09
C PHE A 437 -25.51 18.05 -5.37
N GLY A 438 -25.59 17.33 -6.47
CA GLY A 438 -25.81 17.87 -7.80
C GLY A 438 -27.11 17.37 -8.42
N LYS A 439 -27.26 17.59 -9.72
CA LYS A 439 -28.36 16.99 -10.47
C LYS A 439 -28.09 15.50 -10.68
N GLY A 440 -29.09 14.67 -10.42
CA GLY A 440 -29.00 13.22 -10.64
C GLY A 440 -28.18 12.53 -9.57
N SER A 441 -28.03 13.15 -8.38
CA SER A 441 -27.34 12.52 -7.26
C SER A 441 -28.11 11.33 -6.72
N GLY A 442 -29.44 11.36 -6.80
CA GLY A 442 -30.29 10.29 -6.32
C GLY A 442 -30.74 10.52 -4.87
N ARG A 443 -30.84 9.45 -4.06
CA ARG A 443 -31.42 9.54 -2.70
C ARG A 443 -30.40 9.25 -1.62
N ASP A 444 -29.72 10.29 -1.24
CA ASP A 444 -28.57 10.20 -0.36
C ASP A 444 -28.98 10.41 1.09
N ARG A 445 -28.20 9.86 2.01
CA ARG A 445 -28.40 9.99 3.44
C ARG A 445 -27.12 10.42 4.13
N ILE A 446 -27.15 11.58 4.79
CA ILE A 446 -26.09 12.02 5.70
C ILE A 446 -26.44 11.52 7.10
N MET A 447 -25.48 10.90 7.77
CA MET A 447 -25.74 10.11 8.99
C MET A 447 -25.33 10.78 10.30
N ASP A 448 -24.46 11.78 10.26
CA ASP A 448 -23.79 12.37 11.43
C ASP A 448 -23.64 13.90 11.38
N PHE A 449 -24.44 14.56 10.55
CA PHE A 449 -24.40 16.02 10.35
C PHE A 449 -24.50 16.81 11.67
N ARG A 450 -23.55 17.71 11.89
CA ARG A 450 -23.40 18.58 13.07
C ARG A 450 -23.09 20.03 12.68
N SER A 451 -24.13 20.87 12.62
CA SER A 451 -24.00 22.34 12.50
C SER A 451 -23.06 22.99 13.54
N GLY A 452 -22.84 22.34 14.68
CA GLY A 452 -21.96 22.84 15.73
C GLY A 452 -20.47 22.76 15.39
N ASP A 453 -20.10 21.80 14.55
CA ASP A 453 -18.72 21.54 14.15
C ASP A 453 -18.37 22.36 12.89
N GLY A 454 -19.33 22.53 11.99
CA GLY A 454 -19.23 23.46 10.86
C GLY A 454 -19.81 22.91 9.57
N ASP A 455 -20.45 21.75 9.64
CA ASP A 455 -20.91 20.98 8.50
C ASP A 455 -21.82 21.78 7.58
N ALA A 456 -21.67 21.52 6.29
CA ALA A 456 -22.40 22.22 5.24
C ALA A 456 -22.92 21.26 4.16
N ILE A 457 -24.21 21.39 3.87
CA ILE A 457 -24.86 20.78 2.71
C ILE A 457 -24.69 21.74 1.53
N ARG A 458 -23.93 21.33 0.51
CA ARG A 458 -23.62 22.13 -0.68
C ARG A 458 -24.46 21.66 -1.86
N LEU A 459 -25.44 22.46 -2.25
CA LEU A 459 -26.29 22.19 -3.39
C LEU A 459 -25.71 22.84 -4.66
N ALA A 460 -25.04 22.04 -5.49
CA ALA A 460 -24.45 22.42 -6.77
C ALA A 460 -25.49 22.40 -7.90
N VAL A 461 -26.62 23.09 -7.69
CA VAL A 461 -27.76 23.11 -8.62
C VAL A 461 -27.98 24.54 -9.14
N PRO A 462 -27.71 24.81 -10.43
CA PRO A 462 -27.80 26.16 -10.98
C PRO A 462 -29.18 26.82 -10.78
N GLY A 463 -29.17 27.97 -10.11
CA GLY A 463 -30.37 28.80 -9.91
C GLY A 463 -31.25 28.41 -8.73
N LEU A 464 -30.91 27.35 -7.99
CA LEU A 464 -31.53 27.05 -6.70
C LEU A 464 -31.02 28.03 -5.64
N THR A 465 -31.93 28.50 -4.78
CA THR A 465 -31.60 29.43 -3.69
C THR A 465 -32.27 29.03 -2.39
N TRP A 466 -31.81 29.60 -1.27
CA TRP A 466 -32.42 29.37 0.06
C TRP A 466 -33.93 29.63 0.06
N SER A 467 -34.40 30.67 -0.63
CA SER A 467 -35.83 31.01 -0.69
C SER A 467 -36.69 29.99 -1.46
N ASP A 468 -36.08 29.13 -2.25
CA ASP A 468 -36.78 28.03 -2.92
C ASP A 468 -37.01 26.85 -1.98
N LEU A 469 -36.14 26.68 -0.97
CA LEU A 469 -36.26 25.66 0.08
C LEU A 469 -37.10 26.17 1.27
N ASP A 470 -36.77 27.34 1.83
CA ASP A 470 -37.51 28.05 2.89
C ASP A 470 -38.68 28.85 2.29
N THR A 471 -39.67 28.11 1.79
CA THR A 471 -40.86 28.65 1.11
C THR A 471 -41.76 29.47 2.01
N ASN A 472 -41.74 29.22 3.33
CA ASN A 472 -42.52 29.97 4.30
C ASN A 472 -41.74 31.19 4.87
N ARG A 473 -40.42 31.27 4.63
CA ARG A 473 -39.49 32.35 4.99
C ARG A 473 -39.35 32.56 6.50
N ASN A 474 -39.40 31.49 7.26
CA ASN A 474 -39.20 31.53 8.71
C ASN A 474 -37.72 31.38 9.11
N GLY A 475 -36.83 31.11 8.15
CA GLY A 475 -35.38 30.98 8.34
C GLY A 475 -34.91 29.58 8.73
N ARG A 476 -35.78 28.58 8.66
CA ARG A 476 -35.50 27.17 8.98
C ARG A 476 -36.15 26.26 7.95
N LEU A 477 -35.58 25.10 7.70
CA LEU A 477 -36.22 24.07 6.89
C LEU A 477 -37.08 23.17 7.79
N ASP A 478 -38.40 23.23 7.62
CA ASP A 478 -39.36 22.45 8.40
C ASP A 478 -40.54 21.91 7.57
N ASP A 479 -41.49 21.21 8.20
CA ASP A 479 -42.67 20.64 7.54
C ASP A 479 -43.65 21.70 6.98
N GLY A 480 -43.44 22.97 7.30
CA GLY A 480 -44.12 24.11 6.69
C GLY A 480 -43.60 24.44 5.30
N ASP A 481 -42.46 23.89 4.89
CA ASP A 481 -41.86 24.11 3.59
C ASP A 481 -42.24 23.07 2.54
N ARG A 482 -42.51 23.54 1.33
CA ARG A 482 -43.11 22.71 0.27
C ARG A 482 -42.28 21.49 -0.12
N PHE A 483 -40.95 21.60 -0.06
CA PHE A 483 -40.00 20.59 -0.54
C PHE A 483 -39.24 19.92 0.60
N ILE A 484 -39.66 20.19 1.84
CA ILE A 484 -39.06 19.65 3.05
C ILE A 484 -40.07 18.73 3.71
N SER A 485 -39.60 17.62 4.27
CA SER A 485 -40.43 16.78 5.13
C SER A 485 -39.64 16.24 6.30
N LEU A 486 -40.24 16.28 7.48
CA LEU A 486 -39.67 15.68 8.68
C LEU A 486 -40.27 14.30 8.91
N VAL A 487 -39.44 13.26 8.94
CA VAL A 487 -39.89 11.86 9.11
C VAL A 487 -38.96 11.17 10.10
N ASP A 488 -39.52 10.69 11.21
CA ASP A 488 -38.79 9.93 12.24
C ASP A 488 -37.57 10.64 12.86
N GLY A 489 -37.51 11.97 12.81
CA GLY A 489 -36.38 12.77 13.31
C GLY A 489 -35.45 13.27 12.21
N ASP A 490 -35.62 12.78 10.97
CA ASP A 490 -34.81 13.19 9.83
C ASP A 490 -35.41 14.40 9.10
N THR A 491 -34.55 15.27 8.55
CA THR A 491 -34.94 16.28 7.56
C THR A 491 -34.70 15.75 6.15
N ARG A 492 -35.74 15.73 5.32
CA ARG A 492 -35.63 15.37 3.89
C ARG A 492 -35.77 16.61 3.03
N ILE A 493 -34.81 16.82 2.13
CA ILE A 493 -34.77 17.96 1.21
C ILE A 493 -34.88 17.43 -0.22
N ASP A 494 -36.03 17.65 -0.88
CA ASP A 494 -36.22 17.31 -2.30
C ASP A 494 -35.72 18.46 -3.18
N HIS A 495 -34.41 18.54 -3.35
CA HIS A 495 -33.77 19.63 -4.10
C HIS A 495 -34.01 19.50 -5.61
N GLY A 496 -34.26 18.30 -6.13
CA GLY A 496 -34.65 18.08 -7.53
C GLY A 496 -35.99 18.74 -7.86
N ALA A 497 -36.99 18.56 -7.00
CA ALA A 497 -38.30 19.23 -7.14
C ALA A 497 -38.22 20.75 -6.92
N ALA A 498 -37.43 21.20 -5.93
CA ALA A 498 -37.28 22.61 -5.59
C ALA A 498 -36.67 23.41 -6.75
N SER A 499 -35.63 22.85 -7.37
CA SER A 499 -34.92 23.44 -8.51
C SER A 499 -35.63 23.22 -9.86
N ARG A 500 -36.60 22.30 -9.91
CA ARG A 500 -37.32 21.86 -11.13
C ARG A 500 -36.38 21.25 -12.17
N THR A 501 -35.25 20.69 -11.73
CA THR A 501 -34.30 20.01 -12.61
C THR A 501 -34.62 18.54 -12.81
N ASP A 502 -35.42 17.95 -11.93
CA ASP A 502 -35.87 16.55 -11.97
C ASP A 502 -37.31 16.37 -11.43
N ASP A 503 -37.85 15.16 -11.58
CA ASP A 503 -39.12 14.75 -11.02
C ASP A 503 -39.06 14.66 -9.48
N PRO A 504 -40.16 14.94 -8.76
CA PRO A 504 -40.19 14.84 -7.31
C PRO A 504 -39.75 13.46 -6.77
N GLY A 505 -38.94 13.48 -5.72
CA GLY A 505 -38.41 12.30 -5.05
C GLY A 505 -37.30 11.56 -5.81
N LYS A 506 -36.68 12.21 -6.80
CA LYS A 506 -35.51 11.69 -7.52
C LYS A 506 -34.21 12.10 -6.87
N ASP A 507 -33.99 13.40 -6.74
CA ASP A 507 -32.82 13.94 -6.06
C ASP A 507 -33.24 14.47 -4.67
N VAL A 508 -32.93 13.68 -3.64
CA VAL A 508 -33.35 13.92 -2.26
C VAL A 508 -32.17 13.65 -1.34
N VAL A 509 -31.80 14.62 -0.50
CA VAL A 509 -30.90 14.37 0.63
C VAL A 509 -31.72 14.20 1.91
N VAL A 510 -31.41 13.16 2.67
CA VAL A 510 -31.95 12.91 4.01
C VAL A 510 -30.85 13.17 5.03
N VAL A 511 -31.09 14.11 5.93
CA VAL A 511 -30.18 14.42 7.04
C VAL A 511 -30.72 13.72 8.29
N ALA A 512 -30.01 12.70 8.74
CA ALA A 512 -30.44 11.86 9.85
C ALA A 512 -30.49 12.65 11.16
N ASP A 513 -31.55 12.46 11.94
CA ASP A 513 -31.69 13.00 13.31
C ASP A 513 -31.50 14.53 13.47
N VAL A 514 -31.62 15.31 12.38
CA VAL A 514 -31.55 16.78 12.38
C VAL A 514 -32.89 17.34 11.90
N THR A 515 -33.43 18.36 12.58
CA THR A 515 -34.75 18.95 12.27
C THR A 515 -34.80 20.48 12.20
N ASP A 516 -33.68 21.17 12.40
CA ASP A 516 -33.63 22.63 12.54
C ASP A 516 -32.57 23.32 11.67
N LEU A 517 -32.31 22.75 10.48
CA LEU A 517 -31.39 23.32 9.49
C LEU A 517 -31.74 24.77 9.13
N THR A 518 -30.71 25.59 9.02
CA THR A 518 -30.75 27.03 8.76
C THR A 518 -29.93 27.40 7.53
N ALA A 519 -29.97 28.69 7.16
CA ALA A 519 -29.25 29.18 5.98
C ALA A 519 -27.71 29.10 6.10
N SER A 520 -27.14 28.88 7.28
CA SER A 520 -25.70 28.62 7.42
C SER A 520 -25.32 27.19 7.07
N ASP A 521 -26.27 26.25 7.24
CA ASP A 521 -26.05 24.82 7.07
C ASP A 521 -26.21 24.39 5.60
N VAL A 522 -26.87 25.20 4.78
CA VAL A 522 -27.12 24.91 3.36
C VAL A 522 -26.53 26.00 2.48
N LEU A 523 -25.50 25.62 1.72
CA LEU A 523 -24.76 26.48 0.80
C LEU A 523 -25.13 26.17 -0.65
N PHE A 524 -25.12 27.19 -1.50
CA PHE A 524 -25.39 27.08 -2.93
C PHE A 524 -24.11 27.45 -3.68
N VAL A 525 -23.62 26.56 -4.53
CA VAL A 525 -22.30 26.66 -5.18
C VAL A 525 -22.39 26.69 -6.70
#